data_AF-A0A9E5R4N8-F1
#
_entry.id   AF-A0A9E5R4N8-F1
#
_cell.length_a   1.000
_cell.length_b   1.000
_cell.length_c   1.000
_cell.angle_alpha   90.00
_cell.angle_beta   90.00
_cell.angle_gamma   90.00
#
_symmetry.space_group_name_H-M   'P 1'
#
loop_
_entity.id
_entity.type
_entity.pdbx_description
1 polymer ?
#
loop_
_entity_poly.entity_id
_entity_poly.type
_entity_poly.pdbx_seq_one_letter_code
_entity_poly.pdbx_strand_id
1 'polypeptide(L)'
;MEEKKFYVYIHIDPRDKSVRYVGKGTGDRAWRLKRRSGKHKSWLKSLESKGLLPVIEIVEYFSSEKEALTKEADLIKSFMISEPKFCNMIDGGIGCPSGSRHPMFGRKHTEETKLKMRKSGKGKRKSAQHRENIGLAHKGKPKNPESIRKRVLKVLKSILCIESGSIFNSVKEASEQTGVDASSIVRICKGKQKMSWNKLTFRYL
;
A
#
# COMPACT_ATOMS: atom_id res chain seq x y z
N MET A 1 33.63 4.12 -25.76
CA MET A 1 32.67 5.24 -25.90
C MET A 1 31.60 5.07 -24.84
N GLU A 2 31.29 6.12 -24.10
CA GLU A 2 30.30 6.07 -23.02
C GLU A 2 28.87 5.94 -23.60
N GLU A 3 28.09 4.97 -23.13
CA GLU A 3 26.76 4.68 -23.68
C GLU A 3 25.75 5.77 -23.30
N LYS A 4 25.29 6.54 -24.29
CA LYS A 4 24.28 7.61 -24.10
C LYS A 4 22.86 7.04 -24.01
N LYS A 5 22.54 6.39 -22.89
CA LYS A 5 21.24 5.74 -22.69
C LYS A 5 20.12 6.66 -22.23
N PHE A 6 20.46 7.82 -21.67
CA PHE A 6 19.48 8.79 -21.17
C PHE A 6 19.16 9.81 -22.25
N TYR A 7 17.92 10.29 -22.29
CA TYR A 7 17.54 11.36 -23.19
C TYR A 7 16.47 12.25 -22.56
N VAL A 8 16.41 13.49 -23.05
CA VAL A 8 15.32 14.42 -22.78
C VAL A 8 14.47 14.56 -24.03
N TYR A 9 13.15 14.54 -23.87
CA TYR A 9 12.19 14.58 -24.96
C TYR A 9 11.08 15.57 -24.68
N ILE A 10 10.46 16.06 -25.74
CA ILE A 10 9.28 16.90 -25.69
C ILE A 10 8.11 16.24 -26.42
N HIS A 11 6.90 16.47 -25.90
CA HIS A 11 5.68 16.21 -26.64
C HIS A 11 5.08 17.52 -27.10
N ILE A 12 4.76 17.56 -28.39
CA ILE A 12 4.25 18.73 -29.10
C ILE A 12 2.81 18.43 -29.53
N ASP A 13 1.94 19.42 -29.42
CA ASP A 13 0.58 19.32 -29.94
C ASP A 13 0.61 19.41 -31.48
N PRO A 14 0.09 18.40 -32.20
CA PRO A 14 0.18 18.39 -33.66
C PRO A 14 -0.64 19.52 -34.31
N ARG A 15 -1.61 20.10 -33.59
CA ARG A 15 -2.58 21.08 -34.11
C ARG A 15 -2.02 22.50 -34.14
N ASP A 16 -1.37 22.92 -33.06
CA ASP A 16 -0.86 24.29 -32.89
C ASP A 16 0.67 24.34 -32.70
N LYS A 17 1.35 23.20 -32.83
CA LYS A 17 2.82 23.06 -32.74
C LYS A 17 3.44 23.50 -31.42
N SER A 18 2.63 23.75 -30.41
CA SER A 18 3.11 24.21 -29.11
C SER A 18 3.57 23.06 -28.23
N VAL A 19 4.60 23.33 -27.42
CA VAL A 19 5.19 22.33 -26.53
C VAL A 19 4.28 22.10 -25.33
N ARG A 20 3.94 20.84 -25.09
CA ARG A 20 2.96 20.45 -24.06
C ARG A 20 3.58 19.74 -22.88
N TYR A 21 4.68 19.02 -23.08
CA TYR A 21 5.30 18.23 -22.01
C TYR A 21 6.78 18.07 -22.29
N VAL A 22 7.59 18.15 -21.24
CA VAL A 22 9.02 17.79 -21.27
C VAL A 22 9.18 16.60 -20.33
N GLY A 23 9.99 15.61 -20.73
CA GLY A 23 10.37 14.52 -19.83
C GLY A 23 11.75 13.99 -20.11
N LYS A 24 12.36 13.36 -19.12
CA LYS A 24 13.54 12.51 -19.31
C LYS A 24 13.20 11.03 -19.37
N GLY A 25 14.05 10.23 -20.00
CA GLY A 25 13.83 8.80 -20.13
C GLY A 25 15.02 8.00 -20.62
N THR A 26 14.76 6.70 -20.72
CA THR A 26 15.61 5.69 -21.36
C THR A 26 14.70 4.75 -22.16
N GLY A 27 15.24 4.06 -23.15
CA GLY A 27 14.49 3.11 -23.99
C GLY A 27 13.26 3.74 -24.64
N ASP A 28 12.10 3.11 -24.51
CA ASP A 28 10.83 3.49 -25.16
C ASP A 28 9.99 4.55 -24.39
N ARG A 29 10.54 5.18 -23.35
CA ARG A 29 9.76 6.02 -22.42
C ARG A 29 9.01 7.15 -23.12
N ALA A 30 9.60 7.84 -24.10
CA ALA A 30 8.92 8.92 -24.82
C ALA A 30 7.62 8.43 -25.48
N TRP A 31 7.66 7.29 -26.16
CA TRP A 31 6.55 6.72 -26.92
C TRP A 31 5.46 6.04 -26.08
N ARG A 32 5.71 5.80 -24.77
CA ARG A 32 4.70 5.21 -23.87
C ARG A 32 3.67 6.25 -23.40
N LEU A 33 2.58 6.39 -24.17
CA LEU A 33 1.51 7.37 -23.92
C LEU A 33 0.42 6.90 -22.93
N LYS A 34 0.20 5.58 -22.77
CA LYS A 34 -0.91 5.04 -21.97
C LYS A 34 -0.74 5.15 -20.44
N ARG A 35 0.50 5.26 -19.94
CA ARG A 35 0.83 5.25 -18.49
C ARG A 35 1.18 6.64 -17.94
N ARG A 36 0.40 7.66 -18.32
CA ARG A 36 0.59 9.06 -17.86
C ARG A 36 -0.46 9.46 -16.82
N SER A 37 -0.19 10.51 -16.07
CA SER A 37 -1.04 11.04 -14.99
C SER A 37 -1.25 12.55 -15.13
N GLY A 38 -2.20 13.10 -14.36
CA GLY A 38 -2.44 14.55 -14.29
C GLY A 38 -2.86 15.19 -15.63
N LYS A 39 -2.45 16.46 -15.82
CA LYS A 39 -2.78 17.28 -16.99
C LYS A 39 -2.35 16.62 -18.31
N HIS A 40 -1.17 16.00 -18.34
CA HIS A 40 -0.64 15.30 -19.52
C HIS A 40 -1.59 14.17 -19.98
N LYS A 41 -2.13 13.37 -19.05
CA LYS A 41 -3.09 12.31 -19.39
C LYS A 41 -4.36 12.89 -20.02
N SER A 42 -4.89 13.97 -19.46
CA SER A 42 -6.10 14.62 -19.97
C SER A 42 -5.88 15.19 -21.38
N TRP A 43 -4.73 15.82 -21.62
CA TRP A 43 -4.37 16.32 -22.94
C TRP A 43 -4.21 15.20 -23.98
N LEU A 44 -3.51 14.10 -23.64
CA LEU A 44 -3.39 12.94 -24.54
C LEU A 44 -4.75 12.35 -24.92
N LYS A 45 -5.68 12.25 -23.96
CA LYS A 45 -7.06 11.80 -24.25
C LYS A 45 -7.79 12.74 -25.21
N SER A 46 -7.55 14.04 -25.12
CA SER A 46 -8.13 15.03 -26.04
C SER A 46 -7.59 14.91 -27.46
N LEU A 47 -6.35 14.44 -27.63
CA LEU A 47 -5.79 14.10 -28.94
C LEU A 47 -6.39 12.78 -29.45
N GLU A 48 -6.40 11.74 -28.60
CA GLU A 48 -6.92 10.41 -28.94
C GLU A 48 -8.38 10.47 -29.38
N SER A 49 -9.23 11.27 -28.72
CA SER A 49 -10.64 11.46 -29.11
C SER A 49 -10.81 12.09 -30.49
N LYS A 50 -9.77 12.72 -31.03
CA LYS A 50 -9.74 13.34 -32.36
C LYS A 50 -8.95 12.51 -33.37
N GLY A 51 -8.53 11.29 -33.00
CA GLY A 51 -7.68 10.45 -33.84
C GLY A 51 -6.25 10.97 -34.00
N LEU A 52 -5.80 11.86 -33.11
CA LEU A 52 -4.48 12.49 -33.17
C LEU A 52 -3.52 11.90 -32.13
N LEU A 53 -2.23 11.99 -32.43
CA LEU A 53 -1.14 11.63 -31.52
C LEU A 53 -0.21 12.83 -31.31
N PRO A 54 0.44 12.95 -30.15
CA PRO A 54 1.45 13.97 -29.95
C PRO A 54 2.63 13.74 -30.90
N VAL A 55 3.24 14.83 -31.37
CA VAL A 55 4.55 14.74 -32.02
C VAL A 55 5.60 14.61 -30.92
N ILE A 56 6.49 13.65 -31.06
CA ILE A 56 7.54 13.34 -30.06
C ILE A 56 8.87 13.72 -30.68
N GLU A 57 9.62 14.58 -29.98
CA GLU A 57 10.95 14.99 -30.39
C GLU A 57 11.94 14.71 -29.27
N ILE A 58 13.05 14.06 -29.60
CA ILE A 58 14.16 13.85 -28.67
C ILE A 58 15.07 15.07 -28.78
N VAL A 59 15.20 15.81 -27.68
CA VAL A 59 16.00 17.04 -27.64
C VAL A 59 17.49 16.71 -27.62
N GLU A 60 17.90 15.80 -26.73
CA GLU A 60 19.32 15.48 -26.52
C GLU A 60 19.51 14.15 -25.79
N TYR A 61 20.62 13.46 -26.09
CA TYR A 61 21.05 12.22 -25.45
C TYR A 61 22.25 12.45 -24.52
N PHE A 62 22.23 11.80 -23.36
CA PHE A 62 23.21 11.93 -22.28
C PHE A 62 23.72 10.56 -21.81
N SER A 63 24.99 10.48 -21.44
CA SER A 63 25.54 9.32 -20.71
C SER A 63 25.21 9.37 -19.22
N SER A 64 25.06 10.56 -18.64
CA SER A 64 24.73 10.79 -17.23
C SER A 64 23.25 11.10 -17.01
N GLU A 65 22.60 10.37 -16.09
CA GLU A 65 21.23 10.68 -15.67
C GLU A 65 21.11 12.06 -15.03
N LYS A 66 22.17 12.50 -14.35
CA LYS A 66 22.20 13.79 -13.65
C LYS A 66 22.18 14.95 -14.66
N GLU A 67 22.90 14.83 -15.76
CA GLU A 67 22.90 15.83 -16.83
C GLU A 67 21.55 15.89 -17.53
N ALA A 68 20.98 14.74 -17.87
CA ALA A 68 19.63 14.66 -18.42
C ALA A 68 18.58 15.29 -17.49
N LEU A 69 18.74 15.11 -16.17
CA LEU A 69 17.87 15.70 -15.15
C LEU A 69 18.00 17.23 -15.11
N THR A 70 19.22 17.77 -15.18
CA THR A 70 19.45 19.22 -15.24
C THR A 70 18.83 19.83 -16.49
N LYS A 71 19.09 19.22 -17.66
CA LYS A 71 18.53 19.68 -18.94
C LYS A 71 17.00 19.64 -18.94
N GLU A 72 16.40 18.57 -18.38
CA GLU A 72 14.95 18.46 -18.21
C GLU A 72 14.40 19.61 -17.36
N ALA A 73 15.05 19.94 -16.25
CA ALA A 73 14.66 21.04 -15.36
C ALA A 73 14.73 22.40 -16.07
N ASP A 74 15.81 22.67 -16.80
CA ASP A 74 16.01 23.92 -17.53
C ASP A 74 14.95 24.12 -18.62
N LEU A 75 14.66 23.07 -19.40
CA LEU A 75 13.62 23.12 -20.42
C LEU A 75 12.23 23.31 -19.80
N ILE A 76 11.91 22.59 -18.72
CA ILE A 76 10.64 22.77 -18.01
C ILE A 76 10.47 24.21 -17.54
N LYS A 77 11.51 24.81 -16.94
CA LYS A 77 11.48 26.19 -16.49
C LYS A 77 11.26 27.16 -17.65
N SER A 78 11.93 26.94 -18.79
CA SER A 78 11.77 27.78 -19.98
C SER A 78 10.33 27.70 -20.54
N PHE A 79 9.78 26.51 -20.72
CA PHE A 79 8.45 26.29 -21.29
C PHE A 79 7.32 26.62 -20.32
N MET A 80 7.53 26.53 -19.00
CA MET A 80 6.52 26.93 -18.04
C MET A 80 6.20 28.43 -18.11
N ILE A 81 7.18 29.25 -18.55
CA ILE A 81 7.01 30.69 -18.74
C ILE A 81 6.42 30.99 -20.12
N SER A 82 6.89 30.31 -21.17
CA SER A 82 6.52 30.63 -22.56
C SER A 82 5.24 29.93 -23.05
N GLU A 83 4.87 28.78 -22.49
CA GLU A 83 3.79 27.94 -22.99
C GLU A 83 2.62 27.84 -21.99
N PRO A 84 1.50 28.57 -22.19
CA PRO A 84 0.40 28.64 -21.21
C PRO A 84 -0.34 27.30 -21.03
N LYS A 85 -0.21 26.38 -21.99
CA LYS A 85 -0.87 25.05 -21.98
C LYS A 85 0.10 23.92 -21.59
N PHE A 86 1.26 24.25 -21.02
CA PHE A 86 2.27 23.28 -20.60
C PHE A 86 1.79 22.37 -19.45
N CYS A 87 2.09 21.08 -19.53
CA CYS A 87 1.47 20.03 -18.70
C CYS A 87 2.30 19.61 -17.47
N ASN A 88 3.60 19.91 -17.42
CA ASN A 88 4.41 19.55 -16.25
C ASN A 88 3.93 20.34 -15.02
N MET A 89 3.77 19.66 -13.88
CA MET A 89 3.17 20.25 -12.68
C MET A 89 4.20 20.80 -11.65
N ILE A 90 5.48 20.50 -11.85
CA ILE A 90 6.58 20.88 -10.97
C ILE A 90 7.70 21.39 -11.88
N ASP A 91 8.47 22.37 -11.43
CA ASP A 91 9.80 22.62 -11.98
C ASP A 91 10.54 21.27 -12.02
N GLY A 92 11.00 20.86 -13.19
CA GLY A 92 11.68 19.58 -13.35
C GLY A 92 12.85 19.43 -12.38
N GLY A 93 13.34 18.20 -12.20
CA GLY A 93 14.52 17.95 -11.37
C GLY A 93 14.24 17.37 -9.98
N ILE A 94 13.04 17.55 -9.42
CA ILE A 94 12.67 16.96 -8.12
C ILE A 94 11.64 15.84 -8.37
N GLY A 95 12.08 14.58 -8.30
CA GLY A 95 11.13 13.46 -8.20
C GLY A 95 10.18 13.68 -7.02
N CYS A 96 8.94 13.16 -7.09
CA CYS A 96 7.98 13.28 -5.98
C CYS A 96 8.68 12.93 -4.66
N PRO A 97 8.75 13.85 -3.68
CA PRO A 97 9.53 13.61 -2.47
C PRO A 97 9.01 12.36 -1.77
N SER A 98 9.86 11.35 -1.59
CA SER A 98 9.50 10.06 -0.98
C SER A 98 10.33 9.80 0.28
N GLY A 99 9.86 8.90 1.14
CA GLY A 99 10.53 8.62 2.41
C GLY A 99 10.61 9.88 3.27
N SER A 100 11.79 10.16 3.83
CA SER A 100 12.03 11.30 4.73
C SER A 100 11.78 12.67 4.12
N ARG A 101 11.84 12.77 2.79
CA ARG A 101 11.63 14.02 2.04
C ARG A 101 10.15 14.30 1.77
N HIS A 102 9.25 13.33 2.00
CA HIS A 102 7.82 13.52 1.75
C HIS A 102 7.23 14.54 2.73
N PRO A 103 6.40 15.52 2.30
CA PRO A 103 5.84 16.54 3.21
C PRO A 103 5.03 16.00 4.39
N MET A 104 4.49 14.79 4.24
CA MET A 104 3.78 14.05 5.30
C MET A 104 4.65 13.03 6.06
N PHE A 105 5.95 12.96 5.81
CA PHE A 105 6.83 12.06 6.54
C PHE A 105 6.86 12.42 8.03
N GLY A 106 6.71 11.43 8.90
CA GLY A 106 6.65 11.62 10.34
C GLY A 106 5.36 12.26 10.87
N ARG A 107 4.49 12.81 10.01
CA ARG A 107 3.22 13.39 10.42
C ARG A 107 2.16 12.31 10.65
N LYS A 108 1.39 12.47 11.73
CA LYS A 108 0.21 11.62 12.01
C LYS A 108 -1.06 12.37 11.60
N HIS A 109 -2.05 11.66 11.08
CA HIS A 109 -3.37 12.24 10.85
C HIS A 109 -3.98 12.71 12.17
N THR A 110 -4.71 13.83 12.11
CA THR A 110 -5.50 14.32 13.24
C THR A 110 -6.62 13.34 13.59
N GLU A 111 -7.08 13.35 14.84
CA GLU A 111 -8.19 12.49 15.27
C GLU A 111 -9.47 12.75 14.47
N GLU A 112 -9.73 14.01 14.13
CA GLU A 112 -10.83 14.39 13.24
C GLU A 112 -10.72 13.73 11.86
N THR A 113 -9.52 13.75 11.26
CA THR A 113 -9.28 13.12 9.95
C THR A 113 -9.43 11.60 10.04
N LYS A 114 -8.92 10.98 11.11
CA LYS A 114 -9.11 9.54 11.37
C LYS A 114 -10.58 9.18 11.51
N LEU A 115 -11.35 10.02 12.21
CA LEU A 115 -12.79 9.82 12.37
C LEU A 115 -13.53 9.94 11.04
N LYS A 116 -13.18 10.91 10.20
CA LYS A 116 -13.76 11.07 8.86
C LYS A 116 -13.49 9.87 7.96
N MET A 117 -12.26 9.36 7.95
CA MET A 117 -11.89 8.14 7.23
C MET A 117 -12.62 6.90 7.78
N ARG A 118 -12.76 6.80 9.10
CA ARG A 118 -13.52 5.70 9.72
C ARG A 118 -14.99 5.75 9.35
N LYS A 119 -15.63 6.92 9.43
CA LYS A 119 -17.03 7.12 9.06
C LYS A 119 -17.27 6.76 7.60
N SER A 120 -16.39 7.19 6.69
CA SER A 120 -16.54 6.92 5.26
C SER A 120 -16.38 5.44 4.88
N GLY A 121 -15.63 4.66 5.66
CA GLY A 121 -15.45 3.22 5.46
C GLY A 121 -16.46 2.34 6.20
N LYS A 122 -17.14 2.86 7.23
CA LYS A 122 -18.09 2.09 8.04
C LYS A 122 -19.27 1.63 7.19
N GLY A 123 -19.59 0.33 7.24
CA GLY A 123 -20.74 -0.26 6.54
C GLY A 123 -20.54 -0.58 5.05
N LYS A 124 -19.42 -0.15 4.44
CA LYS A 124 -19.16 -0.46 3.03
C LYS A 124 -18.65 -1.88 2.85
N ARG A 125 -19.46 -2.74 2.23
CA ARG A 125 -19.05 -4.08 1.83
C ARG A 125 -18.14 -4.00 0.60
N LYS A 126 -17.10 -4.83 0.59
CA LYS A 126 -16.28 -5.04 -0.61
C LYS A 126 -17.12 -5.74 -1.69
N SER A 127 -16.86 -5.42 -2.96
CA SER A 127 -17.53 -6.09 -4.08
C SER A 127 -17.23 -7.59 -4.07
N ALA A 128 -18.10 -8.39 -4.71
CA ALA A 128 -17.89 -9.83 -4.85
C ALA A 128 -16.52 -10.14 -5.49
N GLN A 129 -16.20 -9.49 -6.61
CA GLN A 129 -14.91 -9.63 -7.29
C GLN A 129 -13.72 -9.31 -6.39
N HIS A 130 -13.81 -8.25 -5.57
CA HIS A 130 -12.72 -7.89 -4.68
C HIS A 130 -12.49 -8.93 -3.58
N ARG A 131 -13.58 -9.51 -3.04
CA ARG A 131 -13.47 -10.60 -2.04
C ARG A 131 -12.85 -11.85 -2.64
N GLU A 132 -13.24 -12.20 -3.87
CA GLU A 132 -12.67 -13.32 -4.60
C GLU A 132 -11.16 -13.14 -4.84
N ASN A 133 -10.75 -11.97 -5.34
CA ASN A 133 -9.34 -11.66 -5.59
C ASN A 133 -8.49 -11.76 -4.30
N ILE A 134 -9.03 -11.32 -3.16
CA ILE A 134 -8.37 -11.51 -1.86
C ILE A 134 -8.23 -13.01 -1.55
N GLY A 135 -9.29 -13.79 -1.75
CA GLY A 135 -9.28 -15.23 -1.55
C GLY A 135 -8.20 -15.93 -2.40
N LEU A 136 -8.18 -15.65 -3.70
CA LEU A 136 -7.18 -16.16 -4.64
C LEU A 136 -5.75 -15.78 -4.23
N ALA A 137 -5.54 -14.53 -3.81
CA ALA A 137 -4.22 -14.05 -3.40
C ALA A 137 -3.66 -14.77 -2.16
N HIS A 138 -4.53 -15.32 -1.30
CA HIS A 138 -4.14 -16.04 -0.08
C HIS A 138 -4.19 -17.57 -0.24
N LYS A 139 -4.86 -18.09 -1.26
CA LYS A 139 -4.99 -19.53 -1.50
C LYS A 139 -3.60 -20.14 -1.75
N GLY A 140 -3.29 -21.23 -1.04
CA GLY A 140 -2.02 -21.96 -1.17
C GLY A 140 -0.79 -21.29 -0.55
N LYS A 141 -0.89 -20.07 0.00
CA LYS A 141 0.26 -19.41 0.63
C LYS A 141 0.44 -19.89 2.07
N PRO A 142 1.61 -20.44 2.44
CA PRO A 142 1.86 -20.84 3.81
C PRO A 142 1.80 -19.62 4.73
N LYS A 143 1.11 -19.77 5.85
CA LYS A 143 1.08 -18.73 6.88
C LYS A 143 2.42 -18.75 7.62
N ASN A 144 2.90 -17.57 8.03
CA ASN A 144 4.12 -17.44 8.82
C ASN A 144 4.04 -18.36 10.07
N PRO A 145 4.95 -19.34 10.22
CA PRO A 145 4.97 -20.27 11.35
C PRO A 145 5.00 -19.57 12.72
N GLU A 146 5.71 -18.46 12.85
CA GLU A 146 5.80 -17.70 14.08
C GLU A 146 4.44 -17.09 14.46
N SER A 147 3.68 -16.63 13.46
CA SER A 147 2.33 -16.11 13.67
C SER A 147 1.34 -17.20 14.06
N ILE A 148 1.52 -18.42 13.53
CA ILE A 148 0.77 -19.61 13.96
C ILE A 148 1.11 -19.92 15.42
N ARG A 149 2.40 -20.02 15.75
CA ARG A 149 2.88 -20.31 17.11
C ARG A 149 2.37 -19.30 18.14
N LYS A 150 2.47 -17.99 17.88
CA LYS A 150 1.92 -16.95 18.77
C LYS A 150 0.42 -17.10 18.99
N ARG A 151 -0.33 -17.48 17.95
CA ARG A 151 -1.77 -17.75 18.08
C ARG A 151 -2.05 -18.98 18.94
N VAL A 152 -1.29 -20.06 18.71
CA VAL A 152 -1.39 -21.31 19.48
C VAL A 152 -1.04 -21.06 20.95
N LEU A 153 0.08 -20.39 21.26
CA LEU A 153 0.49 -20.05 22.64
C LEU A 153 -0.54 -19.17 23.37
N LYS A 154 -1.26 -18.29 22.66
CA LYS A 154 -2.32 -17.49 23.28
C LYS A 154 -3.52 -18.33 23.71
N VAL A 155 -3.73 -19.49 23.06
CA VAL A 155 -4.84 -20.41 23.32
C VAL A 155 -4.42 -21.54 24.28
N LEU A 156 -3.19 -22.03 24.17
CA LEU A 156 -2.57 -22.98 25.09
C LEU A 156 -2.11 -22.25 26.36
N LYS A 157 -3.08 -21.94 27.22
CA LYS A 157 -2.80 -21.52 28.59
C LYS A 157 -2.88 -22.74 29.48
N SER A 158 -1.81 -22.98 30.22
CA SER A 158 -1.81 -24.02 31.24
C SER A 158 -2.77 -23.64 32.37
N ILE A 159 -3.34 -24.65 33.01
CA ILE A 159 -4.40 -24.50 34.01
C ILE A 159 -4.05 -25.38 35.21
N LEU A 160 -4.17 -24.82 36.40
CA LEU A 160 -4.08 -25.56 37.65
C LEU A 160 -5.48 -25.85 38.17
N CYS A 161 -5.77 -27.12 38.48
CA CYS A 161 -6.87 -27.50 39.35
C CYS A 161 -6.43 -27.37 40.81
N ILE A 162 -7.16 -26.58 41.61
CA ILE A 162 -6.73 -26.20 42.96
C ILE A 162 -6.85 -27.39 43.92
N GLU A 163 -7.93 -28.17 43.82
CA GLU A 163 -8.24 -29.26 44.76
C GLU A 163 -7.32 -30.48 44.56
N SER A 164 -6.99 -30.79 43.29
CA SER A 164 -6.13 -31.93 42.96
C SER A 164 -4.65 -31.59 42.85
N GLY A 165 -4.30 -30.29 42.80
CA GLY A 165 -2.94 -29.83 42.49
C GLY A 165 -2.46 -30.13 41.06
N SER A 166 -3.31 -30.69 40.19
CA SER A 166 -2.93 -31.12 38.84
C SER A 166 -2.80 -29.93 37.89
N ILE A 167 -1.72 -29.89 37.12
CA ILE A 167 -1.45 -28.89 36.07
C ILE A 167 -1.74 -29.51 34.71
N PHE A 168 -2.59 -28.85 33.93
CA PHE A 168 -2.93 -29.21 32.56
C PHE A 168 -2.31 -28.19 31.60
N ASN A 169 -1.86 -28.64 30.43
CA ASN A 169 -1.28 -27.79 29.38
C ASN A 169 -2.36 -27.06 28.55
N SER A 170 -3.62 -27.47 28.69
CA SER A 170 -4.74 -26.84 28.00
C SER A 170 -6.08 -27.02 28.73
N VAL A 171 -7.06 -26.19 28.38
CA VAL A 171 -8.47 -26.35 28.80
C VAL A 171 -9.02 -27.71 28.38
N LYS A 172 -8.64 -28.19 27.18
CA LYS A 172 -9.15 -29.45 26.63
C LYS A 172 -8.70 -30.63 27.50
N GLU A 173 -7.41 -30.66 27.83
CA GLU A 173 -6.83 -31.68 28.69
C GLU A 173 -7.47 -31.68 30.08
N ALA A 174 -7.67 -30.50 30.69
CA ALA A 174 -8.38 -30.38 31.96
C ALA A 174 -9.82 -30.90 31.87
N SER A 175 -10.52 -30.62 30.78
CA SER A 175 -11.90 -31.06 30.55
C SER A 175 -12.01 -32.58 30.42
N GLU A 176 -11.10 -33.20 29.67
CA GLU A 176 -11.05 -34.65 29.46
C GLU A 176 -10.75 -35.41 30.76
N GLN A 177 -9.83 -34.91 31.58
CA GLN A 177 -9.44 -35.59 32.81
C GLN A 177 -10.42 -35.37 33.97
N THR A 178 -11.01 -34.17 34.08
CA THR A 178 -11.89 -33.84 35.22
C THR A 178 -13.37 -34.05 34.93
N GLY A 179 -13.75 -34.30 33.67
CA GLY A 179 -15.14 -34.38 33.23
C GLY A 179 -15.91 -33.05 33.29
N VAL A 180 -15.24 -31.95 33.61
CA VAL A 180 -15.84 -30.61 33.62
C VAL A 180 -15.87 -30.05 32.21
N ASP A 181 -17.01 -29.52 31.78
CA ASP A 181 -17.13 -28.84 30.49
C ASP A 181 -16.08 -27.72 30.35
N ALA A 182 -15.37 -27.72 29.22
CA ALA A 182 -14.33 -26.76 28.87
C ALA A 182 -14.82 -25.30 29.01
N SER A 183 -16.09 -25.01 28.67
CA SER A 183 -16.63 -23.66 28.80
C SER A 183 -16.75 -23.24 30.25
N SER A 184 -17.10 -24.16 31.14
CA SER A 184 -17.19 -23.95 32.59
C SER A 184 -15.80 -23.73 33.19
N ILE A 185 -14.80 -24.52 32.80
CA ILE A 185 -13.38 -24.30 33.18
C ILE A 185 -12.94 -22.88 32.79
N VAL A 186 -13.20 -22.45 31.54
CA VAL A 186 -12.86 -21.11 31.06
C VAL A 186 -13.57 -20.01 31.84
N ARG A 187 -14.86 -20.21 32.21
CA ARG A 187 -15.61 -19.25 33.04
C ARG A 187 -15.02 -19.14 34.44
N ILE A 188 -14.61 -20.26 35.04
CA ILE A 188 -13.97 -20.31 36.36
C ILE A 188 -12.62 -19.59 36.33
N CYS A 189 -11.74 -19.92 35.38
CA CYS A 189 -10.44 -19.25 35.27
C CYS A 189 -10.54 -17.74 34.96
N LYS A 190 -11.68 -17.27 34.44
CA LYS A 190 -11.96 -15.84 34.20
C LYS A 190 -12.68 -15.16 35.36
N GLY A 191 -12.98 -15.88 36.45
CA GLY A 191 -13.73 -15.36 37.60
C GLY A 191 -15.22 -15.13 37.33
N LYS A 192 -15.76 -15.64 36.22
CA LYS A 192 -17.19 -15.52 35.86
C LYS A 192 -18.07 -16.57 36.52
N GLN A 193 -17.46 -17.61 37.07
CA GLN A 193 -18.12 -18.70 37.77
C GLN A 193 -17.25 -19.11 38.95
N LYS A 194 -17.85 -19.35 40.12
CA LYS A 194 -17.09 -19.63 41.35
C LYS A 194 -16.43 -21.01 41.35
N MET A 195 -17.16 -22.03 40.91
CA MET A 195 -16.70 -23.43 40.87
C MET A 195 -17.50 -24.24 39.84
N SER A 196 -17.01 -25.42 39.47
CA SER A 196 -17.72 -26.37 38.60
C SER A 196 -18.84 -27.09 39.35
N TRP A 197 -19.67 -27.84 38.61
CA TRP A 197 -20.76 -28.65 39.17
C TRP A 197 -20.25 -29.73 40.15
N ASN A 198 -19.03 -30.24 39.94
CA ASN A 198 -18.36 -31.20 40.82
C ASN A 198 -17.44 -30.53 41.86
N LYS A 199 -17.66 -29.25 42.17
CA LYS A 199 -16.92 -28.48 43.20
C LYS A 199 -15.41 -28.36 42.97
N LEU A 200 -14.96 -28.40 41.72
CA LEU A 200 -13.58 -28.11 41.34
C LEU A 200 -13.40 -26.64 40.95
N THR A 201 -12.21 -26.11 41.22
CA THR A 201 -11.81 -24.75 40.85
C THR A 201 -10.53 -24.77 40.03
N PHE A 202 -10.43 -23.81 39.10
CA PHE A 202 -9.37 -23.77 38.10
C PHE A 202 -8.81 -22.36 37.96
N ARG A 203 -7.49 -22.24 37.84
CA ARG A 203 -6.83 -20.97 37.53
C ARG A 203 -5.86 -21.12 36.35
N TYR A 204 -5.76 -20.09 35.50
CA TYR A 204 -4.68 -20.04 34.50
C TYR A 204 -3.34 -19.87 35.22
N LEU A 205 -2.31 -20.53 34.70
CA LEU A 205 -0.91 -20.26 35.04
C LEU A 205 -0.35 -19.15 34.15
#